data_AF-A0A662CHM8-F1
#
_entry.id   AF-A0A662CHM8-F1
#
_cell.length_a   1.000
_cell.length_b   1.000
_cell.length_c   1.000
_cell.angle_alpha   90.00
_cell.angle_beta   90.00
_cell.angle_gamma   90.00
#
_symmetry.space_group_name_H-M   'P 1'
#
loop_
_entity.id
_entity.type
_entity.pdbx_description
1 polymer ?
#
loop_
_entity_poly.entity_id
_entity_poly.type
_entity_poly.pdbx_seq_one_letter_code
_entity_poly.pdbx_strand_id
1 'polypeptide(L)'
;MKRVTLLAIACLLLVPGAASQEEYGVVDAQPVFRTINVDGAVNDWSEIEPAYIDTVGDSNGSDFDFAAAYIANDNEYLYIRVSFAEPAPYGDAGWLVNVVFNTDLDPSTGYSFAGLTGSEFFIQSGAVFDQRSGANFVDVFEQSADNNWGAFAFTDTAPFETTTDVEIGLRRDLTFSDDEDGMPGLINPDDAPIFEFPDFIVVFEAEDPEYNAVEFMPNADPAGETGIYYEFATGTPVESWPLH
;
A
#
# COMPACT_ATOMS: atom_id res chain seq x y z
N MET A 1 13.94 -57.87 -13.07
CA MET A 1 13.63 -57.22 -11.78
C MET A 1 14.65 -56.13 -11.50
N LYS A 2 14.15 -54.89 -11.40
CA LYS A 2 14.67 -53.66 -10.78
C LYS A 2 16.14 -53.26 -10.99
N ARG A 3 16.35 -52.31 -11.92
CA ARG A 3 17.47 -51.35 -11.88
C ARG A 3 17.18 -50.36 -10.75
N VAL A 4 18.11 -50.22 -9.83
CA VAL A 4 18.10 -49.20 -8.78
C VAL A 4 18.74 -47.95 -9.39
N THR A 5 17.95 -46.88 -9.55
CA THR A 5 18.46 -45.56 -9.90
C THR A 5 18.75 -44.83 -8.60
N LEU A 6 20.02 -44.46 -8.39
CA LEU A 6 20.46 -43.62 -7.29
C LEU A 6 20.04 -42.18 -7.61
N LEU A 7 19.10 -41.62 -6.85
CA LEU A 7 18.74 -40.20 -6.95
C LEU A 7 19.66 -39.42 -6.01
N ALA A 8 20.64 -38.72 -6.58
CA ALA A 8 21.43 -37.75 -5.83
C ALA A 8 20.57 -36.50 -5.60
N ILE A 9 20.15 -36.28 -4.36
CA ILE A 9 19.51 -35.03 -3.95
C ILE A 9 20.63 -34.02 -3.74
N ALA A 10 20.82 -33.12 -4.70
CA ALA A 10 21.60 -31.91 -4.48
C ALA A 10 20.74 -30.95 -3.64
N CYS A 11 21.06 -30.85 -2.35
CA CYS A 11 20.52 -29.82 -1.48
C CYS A 11 21.24 -28.51 -1.82
N LEU A 12 20.66 -27.74 -2.74
CA LEU A 12 21.11 -26.40 -3.06
C LEU A 12 20.56 -25.47 -1.97
N LEU A 13 21.41 -25.08 -1.03
CA LEU A 13 21.12 -23.98 -0.10
C LEU A 13 21.14 -22.69 -0.93
N LEU A 14 19.98 -22.28 -1.42
CA LEU A 14 19.77 -20.93 -1.95
C LEU A 14 19.72 -19.99 -0.75
N VAL A 15 20.74 -19.14 -0.63
CA VAL A 15 20.60 -17.87 0.08
C VAL A 15 19.67 -17.02 -0.78
N PRO A 16 18.56 -16.46 -0.27
CA PRO A 16 17.78 -15.51 -1.03
C PRO A 16 18.67 -14.28 -1.22
N GLY A 17 19.18 -14.08 -2.42
CA GLY A 17 19.51 -12.73 -2.88
C GLY A 17 18.18 -12.10 -3.28
N ALA A 18 17.88 -10.91 -2.77
CA ALA A 18 16.78 -10.08 -3.22
C ALA A 18 17.00 -9.73 -4.70
N ALA A 19 16.53 -10.59 -5.59
CA ALA A 19 16.29 -10.24 -6.98
C ALA A 19 14.89 -9.62 -7.03
N SER A 20 14.68 -8.61 -7.88
CA SER A 20 13.34 -8.10 -8.15
C SER A 20 12.42 -9.25 -8.56
N GLN A 21 11.19 -9.20 -8.09
CA GLN A 21 10.18 -10.14 -8.52
C GLN A 21 9.69 -9.62 -9.88
N GLU A 22 10.22 -10.15 -10.99
CA GLU A 22 9.72 -9.87 -12.36
C GLU A 22 8.30 -10.47 -12.56
N GLU A 23 7.40 -10.22 -11.61
CA GLU A 23 6.00 -10.54 -11.71
C GLU A 23 5.29 -9.24 -12.02
N TYR A 24 4.75 -9.18 -13.23
CA TYR A 24 3.87 -8.12 -13.66
C TYR A 24 2.45 -8.47 -13.23
N GLY A 25 1.65 -7.46 -12.90
CA GLY A 25 0.24 -7.67 -12.59
C GLY A 25 -0.06 -7.70 -11.11
N VAL A 26 -1.10 -8.44 -10.74
CA VAL A 26 -1.47 -8.63 -9.33
C VAL A 26 -0.60 -9.72 -8.72
N VAL A 27 0.10 -9.38 -7.63
CA VAL A 27 0.97 -10.31 -6.88
C VAL A 27 0.37 -10.63 -5.52
N ASP A 28 0.45 -11.89 -5.09
CA ASP A 28 -0.02 -12.32 -3.77
C ASP A 28 1.05 -12.06 -2.69
N ALA A 29 0.78 -11.15 -1.76
CA ALA A 29 1.63 -10.97 -0.58
C ALA A 29 1.29 -11.97 0.52
N GLN A 30 2.30 -12.37 1.30
CA GLN A 30 2.07 -13.17 2.50
C GLN A 30 1.44 -12.29 3.60
N PRO A 31 0.32 -12.71 4.23
CA PRO A 31 -0.23 -12.02 5.38
C PRO A 31 0.75 -12.03 6.56
N VAL A 32 0.97 -10.87 7.19
CA VAL A 32 1.88 -10.72 8.33
C VAL A 32 1.17 -10.03 9.50
N PHE A 33 1.01 -10.74 10.62
CA PHE A 33 0.46 -10.16 11.85
C PHE A 33 1.58 -9.57 12.72
N ARG A 34 1.66 -8.23 12.81
CA ARG A 34 2.63 -7.51 13.63
C ARG A 34 2.15 -6.08 13.95
N THR A 35 2.47 -5.64 15.16
CA THR A 35 2.37 -4.22 15.55
C THR A 35 3.69 -3.52 15.21
N ILE A 36 3.59 -2.42 14.46
CA ILE A 36 4.70 -1.56 14.05
C ILE A 36 4.54 -0.21 14.77
N ASN A 37 5.65 0.36 15.23
CA ASN A 37 5.70 1.72 15.73
C ASN A 37 6.09 2.64 14.57
N VAL A 38 5.15 3.43 14.06
CA VAL A 38 5.40 4.37 12.96
C VAL A 38 6.22 5.56 13.46
N ASP A 39 7.55 5.42 13.45
CA ASP A 39 8.50 6.42 13.94
C ASP A 39 9.65 6.71 12.96
N GLY A 40 9.64 6.07 11.80
CA GLY A 40 10.64 6.16 10.75
C GLY A 40 11.85 5.24 10.97
N ALA A 41 11.92 4.49 12.07
CA ALA A 41 12.99 3.55 12.35
C ALA A 41 12.56 2.11 12.06
N VAL A 42 13.04 1.57 10.94
CA VAL A 42 12.59 0.30 10.35
C VAL A 42 12.97 -1.00 11.09
N ASN A 43 13.33 -0.94 12.37
CA ASN A 43 13.85 -2.11 13.12
C ASN A 43 12.75 -3.13 13.47
N ASP A 44 11.53 -2.68 13.68
CA ASP A 44 10.35 -3.51 13.95
C ASP A 44 9.84 -4.26 12.70
N TRP A 45 10.22 -3.80 11.51
CA TRP A 45 10.08 -4.53 10.24
C TRP A 45 11.08 -5.66 10.08
N SER A 46 12.04 -5.83 10.99
CA SER A 46 13.00 -6.94 10.91
C SER A 46 12.29 -8.30 10.84
N GLU A 47 12.80 -9.19 9.99
CA GLU A 47 12.21 -10.52 9.72
C GLU A 47 10.85 -10.53 9.01
N ILE A 48 10.32 -9.36 8.62
CA ILE A 48 9.21 -9.28 7.67
C ILE A 48 9.80 -9.27 6.27
N GLU A 49 9.46 -10.27 5.46
CA GLU A 49 9.80 -10.28 4.05
C GLU A 49 8.98 -9.20 3.31
N PRO A 50 9.53 -8.55 2.27
CA PRO A 50 8.76 -7.63 1.45
C PRO A 50 7.49 -8.28 0.90
N ALA A 51 6.41 -7.51 0.87
CA ALA A 51 5.20 -7.86 0.12
C ALA A 51 5.50 -7.85 -1.39
N TYR A 52 6.41 -6.97 -1.83
CA TYR A 52 6.94 -6.94 -3.18
C TYR A 52 8.32 -6.27 -3.23
N ILE A 53 9.18 -6.70 -4.17
CA ILE A 53 10.47 -6.07 -4.48
C ILE A 53 10.40 -5.55 -5.90
N ASP A 54 10.61 -4.25 -6.04
CA ASP A 54 10.46 -3.52 -7.30
C ASP A 54 11.78 -3.35 -8.06
N THR A 55 11.69 -2.99 -9.34
CA THR A 55 12.84 -2.93 -10.25
C THR A 55 13.49 -1.56 -10.25
N VAL A 56 14.38 -1.30 -9.28
CA VAL A 56 15.15 -0.06 -9.18
C VAL A 56 15.67 0.47 -10.53
N GLY A 57 15.41 1.76 -10.79
CA GLY A 57 15.88 2.52 -11.94
C GLY A 57 14.90 2.57 -13.11
N ASP A 58 13.65 2.16 -12.91
CA ASP A 58 12.54 2.24 -13.87
C ASP A 58 11.60 3.45 -13.66
N SER A 59 11.84 4.26 -12.61
CA SER A 59 11.08 5.45 -12.22
C SER A 59 10.86 6.57 -13.25
N ASN A 60 11.36 6.38 -14.48
CA ASN A 60 11.19 7.26 -15.64
C ASN A 60 11.47 8.76 -15.36
N GLY A 61 12.41 9.04 -14.46
CA GLY A 61 12.85 10.40 -14.12
C GLY A 61 12.18 11.00 -12.88
N SER A 62 11.36 10.24 -12.16
CA SER A 62 10.87 10.59 -10.82
C SER A 62 11.98 10.64 -9.79
N ASP A 63 11.83 11.52 -8.79
CA ASP A 63 12.64 11.49 -7.56
C ASP A 63 12.25 10.32 -6.64
N PHE A 64 11.13 9.64 -6.93
CA PHE A 64 10.62 8.48 -6.21
C PHE A 64 10.76 7.23 -7.07
N ASP A 65 11.89 6.53 -6.89
CA ASP A 65 12.18 5.23 -7.47
C ASP A 65 11.90 4.17 -6.42
N PHE A 66 10.83 3.39 -6.57
CA PHE A 66 10.46 2.39 -5.58
C PHE A 66 11.48 1.24 -5.55
N ALA A 67 11.64 0.60 -4.39
CA ALA A 67 12.53 -0.54 -4.22
C ALA A 67 11.83 -1.72 -3.56
N ALA A 68 10.94 -1.46 -2.61
CA ALA A 68 10.14 -2.51 -1.97
C ALA A 68 8.92 -1.93 -1.26
N ALA A 69 7.88 -2.76 -1.18
CA ALA A 69 6.76 -2.56 -0.27
C ALA A 69 6.75 -3.66 0.80
N TYR A 70 6.45 -3.30 2.03
CA TYR A 70 6.16 -4.22 3.12
C TYR A 70 4.77 -3.93 3.66
N ILE A 71 4.02 -4.98 3.99
CA ILE A 71 2.66 -4.86 4.50
C ILE A 71 2.50 -5.78 5.70
N ALA A 72 2.05 -5.23 6.81
CA ALA A 72 1.72 -5.95 8.03
C ALA A 72 0.45 -5.38 8.64
N ASN A 73 -0.20 -6.11 9.53
CA ASN A 73 -1.31 -5.56 10.30
C ASN A 73 -1.32 -6.11 11.72
N ASP A 74 -1.93 -5.38 12.64
CA ASP A 74 -2.42 -5.94 13.89
C ASP A 74 -3.94 -5.85 13.95
N ASN A 75 -4.54 -5.86 15.15
CA ASN A 75 -6.00 -5.77 15.28
C ASN A 75 -6.56 -4.38 14.98
N GLU A 76 -5.75 -3.34 15.07
CA GLU A 76 -6.19 -1.94 15.02
C GLU A 76 -5.69 -1.24 13.75
N TYR A 77 -4.50 -1.60 13.26
CA TYR A 77 -3.83 -0.91 12.16
C TYR A 77 -3.42 -1.84 11.02
N LEU A 78 -3.49 -1.30 9.81
CA LEU A 78 -2.69 -1.70 8.66
C LEU A 78 -1.41 -0.88 8.68
N TYR A 79 -0.27 -1.54 8.51
CA TYR A 79 1.04 -0.91 8.43
C TYR A 79 1.62 -1.16 7.05
N ILE A 80 2.15 -0.10 6.44
CA ILE A 80 2.86 -0.15 5.17
C ILE A 80 4.22 0.48 5.36
N ARG A 81 5.27 -0.14 4.81
CA ARG A 81 6.55 0.52 4.59
C ARG A 81 6.84 0.56 3.10
N VAL A 82 7.18 1.75 2.61
CA VAL A 82 7.65 1.99 1.25
C VAL A 82 9.14 2.28 1.33
N SER A 83 9.94 1.48 0.64
CA SER A 83 11.36 1.71 0.46
C SER A 83 11.62 2.29 -0.93
N PHE A 84 12.47 3.30 -1.01
CA PHE A 84 12.96 3.89 -2.24
C PHE A 84 14.40 3.45 -2.52
N ALA A 85 14.78 3.45 -3.80
CA ALA A 85 16.12 3.05 -4.25
C ALA A 85 17.23 3.94 -3.69
N GLU A 86 16.94 5.23 -3.54
CA GLU A 86 17.81 6.28 -3.01
C GLU A 86 16.98 7.22 -2.13
N PRO A 87 17.61 8.08 -1.29
CA PRO A 87 16.85 9.02 -0.47
C PRO A 87 15.94 9.93 -1.30
N ALA A 88 14.63 9.78 -1.13
CA ALA A 88 13.60 10.52 -1.87
C ALA A 88 13.06 11.68 -1.01
N PRO A 89 12.67 12.83 -1.61
CA PRO A 89 12.25 14.03 -0.89
C PRO A 89 10.80 13.95 -0.37
N TYR A 90 10.44 12.89 0.35
CA TYR A 90 9.04 12.63 0.75
C TYR A 90 8.41 13.77 1.56
N GLY A 91 9.16 14.40 2.46
CA GLY A 91 8.62 15.54 3.24
C GLY A 91 8.24 16.78 2.40
N ASP A 92 8.92 17.04 1.29
CA ASP A 92 8.68 18.21 0.43
C ASP A 92 7.82 17.88 -0.80
N ALA A 93 7.84 16.61 -1.25
CA ALA A 93 7.27 16.17 -2.52
C ALA A 93 6.46 14.88 -2.43
N GLY A 94 6.14 14.37 -1.23
CA GLY A 94 5.36 13.14 -1.03
C GLY A 94 3.91 13.23 -1.51
N TRP A 95 3.47 14.39 -2.01
CA TRP A 95 2.20 14.56 -2.72
C TRP A 95 2.26 14.01 -4.15
N LEU A 96 3.44 13.67 -4.63
CA LEU A 96 3.64 12.91 -5.87
C LEU A 96 3.61 11.40 -5.67
N VAL A 97 3.43 10.91 -4.43
CA VAL A 97 3.38 9.48 -4.12
C VAL A 97 1.98 9.12 -3.66
N ASN A 98 1.37 8.19 -4.38
CA ASN A 98 0.01 7.71 -4.14
C ASN A 98 0.04 6.24 -3.70
N VAL A 99 -0.66 5.92 -2.59
CA VAL A 99 -0.91 4.54 -2.15
C VAL A 99 -2.40 4.26 -2.31
N VAL A 100 -2.74 3.49 -3.32
CA VAL A 100 -4.09 3.34 -3.88
C VAL A 100 -4.70 2.02 -3.40
N PHE A 101 -5.96 2.03 -2.99
CA PHE A 101 -6.63 0.86 -2.43
C PHE A 101 -7.89 0.48 -3.21
N ASN A 102 -7.88 -0.74 -3.75
CA ASN A 102 -9.07 -1.42 -4.26
C ASN A 102 -9.55 -2.40 -3.17
N THR A 103 -10.59 -2.01 -2.43
CA THR A 103 -11.07 -2.76 -1.25
C THR A 103 -12.31 -3.61 -1.50
N ASP A 104 -12.91 -3.52 -2.69
CA ASP A 104 -14.01 -4.38 -3.11
C ASP A 104 -13.60 -5.42 -4.18
N LEU A 105 -12.34 -5.37 -4.60
CA LEU A 105 -11.71 -6.20 -5.64
C LEU A 105 -12.41 -6.10 -7.00
N ASP A 106 -13.15 -5.01 -7.25
CA ASP A 106 -13.75 -4.72 -8.55
C ASP A 106 -12.95 -3.60 -9.24
N PRO A 107 -12.19 -3.89 -10.31
CA PRO A 107 -11.43 -2.86 -11.00
C PRO A 107 -12.31 -1.87 -11.80
N SER A 108 -13.62 -2.08 -11.84
CA SER A 108 -14.58 -1.24 -12.56
C SER A 108 -15.35 -0.24 -11.68
N THR A 109 -15.18 -0.31 -10.36
CA THR A 109 -15.73 0.64 -9.37
C THR A 109 -14.67 1.68 -8.98
N GLY A 110 -15.10 2.70 -8.25
CA GLY A 110 -14.19 3.74 -7.77
C GLY A 110 -13.50 4.57 -8.86
N TYR A 111 -12.44 5.27 -8.47
CA TYR A 111 -11.61 6.05 -9.39
C TYR A 111 -10.71 5.12 -10.21
N SER A 112 -10.73 5.27 -11.52
CA SER A 112 -9.86 4.50 -12.41
C SER A 112 -8.45 5.07 -12.38
N PHE A 113 -7.60 4.45 -11.55
CA PHE A 113 -6.25 4.90 -11.31
C PHE A 113 -5.34 4.44 -12.46
N ALA A 114 -4.91 5.39 -13.29
CA ALA A 114 -4.17 5.18 -14.54
C ALA A 114 -4.79 4.17 -15.53
N GLY A 115 -6.08 3.83 -15.37
CA GLY A 115 -6.72 2.75 -16.13
C GLY A 115 -6.33 1.33 -15.71
N LEU A 116 -5.61 1.18 -14.58
CA LEU A 116 -5.04 -0.08 -14.11
C LEU A 116 -5.88 -0.78 -13.03
N THR A 117 -6.50 0.01 -12.15
CA THR A 117 -7.39 -0.50 -11.10
C THR A 117 -8.47 0.52 -10.74
N GLY A 118 -9.56 0.03 -10.17
CA GLY A 118 -10.56 0.83 -9.48
C GLY A 118 -10.08 1.14 -8.05
N SER A 119 -10.28 2.36 -7.57
CA SER A 119 -9.84 2.79 -6.25
C SER A 119 -11.00 3.33 -5.43
N GLU A 120 -11.18 2.76 -4.24
CA GLU A 120 -12.19 3.21 -3.28
C GLU A 120 -11.63 4.34 -2.40
N PHE A 121 -10.33 4.29 -2.09
CA PHE A 121 -9.60 5.39 -1.44
C PHE A 121 -8.11 5.30 -1.73
N PHE A 122 -7.40 6.39 -1.44
CA PHE A 122 -5.94 6.40 -1.49
C PHE A 122 -5.35 7.27 -0.38
N ILE A 123 -4.06 7.07 -0.16
CA ILE A 123 -3.24 7.86 0.76
C ILE A 123 -2.24 8.67 -0.06
N GLN A 124 -2.16 9.96 0.23
CA GLN A 124 -1.18 10.88 -0.34
C GLN A 124 -0.68 11.82 0.76
N SER A 125 0.63 11.91 0.97
CA SER A 125 1.23 12.73 2.05
C SER A 125 0.58 12.51 3.43
N GLY A 126 0.21 11.26 3.73
CA GLY A 126 -0.45 10.87 4.99
C GLY A 126 -1.94 11.21 5.10
N ALA A 127 -2.53 11.90 4.14
CA ALA A 127 -3.97 12.20 4.07
C ALA A 127 -4.73 11.10 3.31
N VAL A 128 -5.96 10.79 3.73
CA VAL A 128 -6.82 9.75 3.15
C VAL A 128 -7.99 10.39 2.40
N PHE A 129 -8.17 10.03 1.14
CA PHE A 129 -9.18 10.63 0.24
C PHE A 129 -10.17 9.58 -0.28
N ASP A 130 -11.45 9.95 -0.37
CA ASP A 130 -12.51 9.10 -0.93
C ASP A 130 -12.47 9.16 -2.47
N GLN A 131 -12.48 7.98 -3.11
CA GLN A 131 -12.45 7.81 -4.56
C GLN A 131 -13.63 6.97 -5.10
N ARG A 132 -14.57 6.55 -4.25
CA ARG A 132 -15.71 5.67 -4.60
C ARG A 132 -16.64 6.27 -5.66
N SER A 133 -16.64 7.60 -5.80
CA SER A 133 -17.44 8.33 -6.80
C SER A 133 -16.92 8.19 -8.24
N GLY A 134 -15.69 7.70 -8.42
CA GLY A 134 -14.99 7.74 -9.69
C GLY A 134 -14.32 9.09 -10.00
N ALA A 135 -14.34 10.05 -9.08
CA ALA A 135 -13.54 11.27 -9.14
C ALA A 135 -12.14 11.04 -8.53
N ASN A 136 -11.13 11.74 -9.05
CA ASN A 136 -9.75 11.61 -8.54
C ASN A 136 -9.63 12.06 -7.07
N PHE A 137 -10.29 13.17 -6.73
CA PHE A 137 -10.43 13.65 -5.36
C PHE A 137 -11.89 13.97 -5.13
N VAL A 138 -12.48 13.41 -4.08
CA VAL A 138 -13.74 13.91 -3.53
C VAL A 138 -13.39 14.78 -2.33
N ASP A 139 -13.68 16.08 -2.44
CA ASP A 139 -13.61 17.00 -1.32
C ASP A 139 -14.84 16.74 -0.43
N VAL A 140 -14.65 15.97 0.64
CA VAL A 140 -15.75 15.59 1.54
C VAL A 140 -15.95 16.61 2.67
N PHE A 141 -14.96 17.49 2.90
CA PHE A 141 -14.98 18.46 3.98
C PHE A 141 -14.29 19.75 3.56
N GLU A 142 -14.84 20.92 3.90
CA GLU A 142 -14.20 22.21 3.59
C GLU A 142 -12.69 22.21 3.90
N GLN A 143 -11.89 22.53 2.87
CA GLN A 143 -10.44 22.64 2.97
C GLN A 143 -10.05 23.50 4.19
N SER A 144 -9.18 22.96 5.03
CA SER A 144 -8.60 23.69 6.17
C SER A 144 -7.09 23.56 6.18
N ALA A 145 -6.41 24.33 7.05
CA ALA A 145 -4.96 24.20 7.20
C ALA A 145 -4.53 22.78 7.63
N ASP A 146 -5.43 22.05 8.30
CA ASP A 146 -5.21 20.67 8.74
C ASP A 146 -5.80 19.67 7.73
N ASN A 147 -6.74 20.09 6.88
CA ASN A 147 -7.40 19.29 5.85
C ASN A 147 -7.06 19.85 4.46
N ASN A 148 -5.86 19.50 3.99
CA ASN A 148 -5.18 20.19 2.91
C ASN A 148 -5.98 20.16 1.59
N TRP A 149 -6.90 19.20 1.36
CA TRP A 149 -7.67 19.05 0.11
C TRP A 149 -9.00 18.26 0.26
N GLY A 150 -9.62 18.23 1.44
CA GLY A 150 -10.88 17.49 1.62
C GLY A 150 -10.72 16.02 2.02
N ALA A 151 -9.56 15.66 2.56
CA ALA A 151 -9.29 14.37 3.18
C ALA A 151 -10.26 14.10 4.33
N PHE A 152 -10.77 12.88 4.43
CA PHE A 152 -11.72 12.49 5.48
C PHE A 152 -11.01 11.88 6.71
N ALA A 153 -9.77 11.44 6.55
CA ALA A 153 -8.95 10.88 7.62
C ALA A 153 -7.46 11.12 7.37
N PHE A 154 -6.64 10.81 8.39
CA PHE A 154 -5.19 10.88 8.33
C PHE A 154 -4.57 9.60 8.86
N THR A 155 -3.40 9.28 8.34
CA THR A 155 -2.55 8.19 8.79
C THR A 155 -1.48 8.71 9.75
N ASP A 156 -0.91 7.81 10.56
CA ASP A 156 0.39 8.04 11.14
C ASP A 156 1.43 7.83 10.02
N THR A 157 2.26 8.83 9.71
CA THR A 157 3.29 8.72 8.65
C THR A 157 4.64 9.21 9.16
N ALA A 158 5.68 8.39 9.02
CA ALA A 158 7.03 8.74 9.45
C ALA A 158 8.13 8.04 8.64
N PRO A 159 9.29 8.67 8.43
CA PRO A 159 9.56 10.07 8.70
C PRO A 159 9.01 10.95 7.57
N PHE A 160 8.68 12.20 7.87
CA PHE A 160 8.21 13.18 6.89
C PHE A 160 9.36 14.09 6.44
N GLU A 161 10.40 13.51 5.85
CA GLU A 161 11.63 14.17 5.44
C GLU A 161 12.25 13.51 4.19
N THR A 162 13.48 13.88 3.81
CA THR A 162 14.22 13.13 2.78
C THR A 162 14.70 11.79 3.35
N THR A 163 14.21 10.68 2.82
CA THR A 163 14.40 9.34 3.42
C THR A 163 14.42 8.24 2.36
N THR A 164 15.02 7.10 2.68
CA THR A 164 14.92 5.86 1.89
C THR A 164 13.71 5.03 2.26
N ASP A 165 13.09 5.29 3.40
CA ASP A 165 12.01 4.50 3.95
C ASP A 165 10.95 5.40 4.56
N VAL A 166 9.69 5.13 4.24
CA VAL A 166 8.52 5.75 4.84
C VAL A 166 7.61 4.66 5.38
N GLU A 167 7.15 4.84 6.61
CA GLU A 167 6.19 4.02 7.31
C GLU A 167 4.84 4.75 7.36
N ILE A 168 3.77 3.99 7.15
CA ILE A 168 2.38 4.48 7.17
C ILE A 168 1.57 3.53 8.06
N GLY A 169 0.87 4.09 9.04
CA GLY A 169 -0.10 3.42 9.90
C GLY A 169 -1.51 3.91 9.58
N LEU A 170 -2.34 3.03 9.03
CA LEU A 170 -3.74 3.30 8.73
C LEU A 170 -4.64 2.54 9.70
N ARG A 171 -5.53 3.26 10.37
CA ARG A 171 -6.56 2.63 11.21
C ARG A 171 -7.50 1.79 10.36
N ARG A 172 -7.76 0.56 10.80
CA ARG A 172 -8.62 -0.40 10.09
C ARG A 172 -10.11 -0.18 10.33
N ASP A 173 -10.46 0.56 11.38
CA ASP A 173 -11.83 0.86 11.76
C ASP A 173 -12.34 2.18 11.20
N LEU A 174 -11.61 2.79 10.27
CA LEU A 174 -12.06 3.98 9.56
C LEU A 174 -13.30 3.65 8.71
N THR A 175 -14.19 4.63 8.65
CA THR A 175 -15.35 4.63 7.76
C THR A 175 -15.25 5.83 6.84
N PHE A 176 -15.84 5.71 5.65
CA PHE A 176 -16.03 6.86 4.78
C PHE A 176 -16.96 7.88 5.44
N SER A 177 -16.73 9.17 5.19
CA SER A 177 -17.45 10.25 5.86
C SER A 177 -18.90 10.40 5.37
N ASP A 178 -19.81 10.72 6.30
CA ASP A 178 -21.22 11.09 6.14
C ASP A 178 -21.43 12.60 6.20
N ASP A 179 -20.78 13.36 5.31
CA ASP A 179 -21.14 14.78 5.19
C ASP A 179 -22.43 14.90 4.34
N GLU A 180 -23.42 15.67 4.80
CA GLU A 180 -24.67 15.93 4.07
C GLU A 180 -24.41 16.56 2.68
N ASP A 181 -23.25 17.18 2.49
CA ASP A 181 -22.76 17.73 1.22
C ASP A 181 -21.89 16.74 0.40
N GLY A 182 -21.56 15.58 0.96
CA GLY A 182 -20.73 14.51 0.42
C GLY A 182 -21.45 13.64 -0.61
N MET A 183 -21.73 14.22 -1.78
CA MET A 183 -22.09 13.52 -3.04
C MET A 183 -23.36 12.62 -3.00
N PRO A 184 -24.54 13.15 -3.41
CA PRO A 184 -25.72 12.31 -3.61
C PRO A 184 -25.51 11.29 -4.74
N GLY A 185 -25.61 9.99 -4.42
CA GLY A 185 -25.71 8.91 -5.42
C GLY A 185 -24.63 7.83 -5.37
N LEU A 186 -23.78 7.80 -4.34
CA LEU A 186 -22.89 6.66 -4.09
C LEU A 186 -23.71 5.41 -3.71
N ILE A 187 -23.25 4.24 -4.18
CA ILE A 187 -23.93 2.94 -3.97
C ILE A 187 -23.72 2.45 -2.53
N ASN A 188 -22.62 2.85 -1.90
CA ASN A 188 -22.34 2.55 -0.50
C ASN A 188 -22.88 3.65 0.42
N PRO A 189 -23.49 3.30 1.57
CA PRO A 189 -23.91 4.29 2.52
C PRO A 189 -22.68 5.04 3.05
N ASP A 190 -22.93 6.30 3.39
CA ASP A 190 -22.06 7.04 4.27
C ASP A 190 -21.88 6.27 5.60
N ASP A 191 -20.68 6.33 6.20
CA ASP A 191 -20.20 5.46 7.29
C ASP A 191 -19.88 4.00 6.93
N ALA A 192 -19.81 3.62 5.65
CA ALA A 192 -19.28 2.31 5.27
C ALA A 192 -17.80 2.14 5.71
N PRO A 193 -17.38 0.98 6.24
CA PRO A 193 -15.97 0.71 6.53
C PRO A 193 -15.11 0.85 5.28
N ILE A 194 -13.91 1.41 5.42
CA ILE A 194 -12.94 1.45 4.30
C ILE A 194 -12.44 0.05 3.92
N PHE A 195 -12.56 -0.92 4.83
CA PHE A 195 -12.32 -2.34 4.58
C PHE A 195 -13.60 -3.14 4.91
N GLU A 196 -14.49 -3.29 3.94
CA GLU A 196 -15.67 -4.16 4.08
C GLU A 196 -15.29 -5.65 4.11
N PHE A 197 -14.24 -6.00 3.36
CA PHE A 197 -13.69 -7.34 3.24
C PHE A 197 -12.30 -7.44 3.88
N PRO A 198 -11.83 -8.66 4.24
CA PRO A 198 -10.51 -8.83 4.85
C PRO A 198 -9.36 -8.68 3.86
N ASP A 199 -9.66 -8.67 2.55
CA ASP A 199 -8.72 -8.63 1.46
C ASP A 199 -8.91 -7.41 0.55
N PHE A 200 -7.82 -6.97 -0.06
CA PHE A 200 -7.77 -5.79 -0.91
C PHE A 200 -6.56 -5.87 -1.85
N ILE A 201 -6.55 -5.01 -2.86
CA ILE A 201 -5.35 -4.74 -3.68
C ILE A 201 -4.83 -3.35 -3.31
N VAL A 202 -3.50 -3.25 -3.13
CA VAL A 202 -2.80 -1.96 -3.01
C VAL A 202 -1.88 -1.73 -4.20
N VAL A 203 -1.87 -0.51 -4.72
CA VAL A 203 -0.97 -0.06 -5.80
C VAL A 203 -0.21 1.17 -5.33
N PHE A 204 1.09 1.23 -5.63
CA PHE A 204 1.91 2.40 -5.39
C PHE A 204 2.20 3.09 -6.72
N GLU A 205 2.05 4.41 -6.76
CA GLU A 205 2.39 5.23 -7.92
C GLU A 205 3.26 6.39 -7.47
N ALA A 206 4.23 6.75 -8.31
CA ALA A 206 4.81 8.08 -8.30
C ALA A 206 4.46 8.86 -9.57
N GLU A 207 4.19 10.15 -9.38
CA GLU A 207 3.89 11.12 -10.43
C GLU A 207 5.06 12.09 -10.67
N ASP A 208 5.10 12.71 -11.86
CA ASP A 208 5.90 13.90 -12.11
C ASP A 208 5.17 15.18 -11.61
N PRO A 209 5.86 16.34 -11.52
CA PRO A 209 5.22 17.61 -11.13
C PRO A 209 4.06 18.08 -12.04
N GLU A 210 3.86 17.43 -13.19
CA GLU A 210 2.76 17.64 -14.11
C GLU A 210 1.61 16.64 -13.92
N TYR A 211 1.66 15.80 -12.87
CA TYR A 211 0.67 14.76 -12.52
C TYR A 211 0.55 13.66 -13.58
N ASN A 212 1.65 13.34 -14.27
CA ASN A 212 1.72 12.14 -15.08
C ASN A 212 2.32 11.01 -14.24
N ALA A 213 1.68 9.86 -14.26
CA ALA A 213 2.25 8.64 -13.72
C ALA A 213 3.59 8.32 -14.38
N VAL A 214 4.64 8.15 -13.58
CA VAL A 214 6.00 7.88 -14.04
C VAL A 214 6.59 6.60 -13.46
N GLU A 215 6.02 6.11 -12.36
CA GLU A 215 6.48 4.90 -11.69
C GLU A 215 5.32 4.14 -11.04
N PHE A 216 5.33 2.81 -11.09
CA PHE A 216 4.35 1.92 -10.47
C PHE A 216 5.01 0.72 -9.80
N MET A 217 4.66 0.51 -8.53
CA MET A 217 4.99 -0.71 -7.83
C MET A 217 3.70 -1.44 -7.40
N PRO A 218 3.48 -2.70 -7.82
CA PRO A 218 4.20 -3.43 -8.87
C PRO A 218 4.06 -2.81 -10.26
N ASN A 219 4.94 -3.22 -11.16
CA ASN A 219 4.83 -2.90 -12.58
C ASN A 219 3.59 -3.58 -13.22
N ALA A 220 2.81 -2.83 -14.00
CA ALA A 220 1.60 -3.34 -14.64
C ALA A 220 1.89 -4.42 -15.69
N ASP A 221 0.99 -5.41 -15.80
CA ASP A 221 1.10 -6.46 -16.81
C ASP A 221 0.60 -6.02 -18.20
N PRO A 222 0.86 -6.82 -19.25
CA PRO A 222 0.37 -6.51 -20.59
C PRO A 222 -1.17 -6.52 -20.73
N ALA A 223 -1.91 -7.07 -19.76
CA ALA A 223 -3.37 -7.02 -19.71
C ALA A 223 -3.89 -5.73 -19.06
N GLY A 224 -3.01 -4.98 -18.39
CA GLY A 224 -3.30 -3.69 -17.77
C GLY A 224 -3.73 -3.80 -16.31
N GLU A 225 -3.46 -4.91 -15.63
CA GLU A 225 -3.70 -5.04 -14.19
C GLU A 225 -2.40 -4.79 -13.42
N THR A 226 -2.48 -4.30 -12.19
CA THR A 226 -1.34 -4.19 -11.27
C THR A 226 -1.79 -4.17 -9.81
N GLY A 227 -0.91 -4.59 -8.90
CA GLY A 227 -1.07 -4.36 -7.47
C GLY A 227 -0.60 -5.53 -6.61
N ILE A 228 -0.60 -5.30 -5.30
CA ILE A 228 -0.34 -6.32 -4.31
C ILE A 228 -1.67 -6.73 -3.71
N TYR A 229 -2.10 -7.96 -3.97
CA TYR A 229 -3.21 -8.57 -3.23
C TYR A 229 -2.73 -8.90 -1.81
N TYR A 230 -3.46 -8.41 -0.82
CA TYR A 230 -3.20 -8.64 0.59
C TYR A 230 -4.49 -9.03 1.31
N GLU A 231 -4.45 -10.14 2.04
CA GLU A 231 -5.47 -10.50 3.01
C GLU A 231 -4.94 -10.18 4.41
N PHE A 232 -5.75 -9.51 5.24
CA PHE A 232 -5.37 -9.24 6.62
C PHE A 232 -4.97 -10.51 7.35
N ALA A 233 -3.77 -10.51 7.93
CA ALA A 233 -3.33 -11.58 8.78
C ALA A 233 -4.24 -11.70 9.99
N THR A 234 -4.69 -12.91 10.26
CA THR A 234 -5.41 -13.23 11.48
C THR A 234 -4.40 -13.55 12.58
N GLY A 235 -4.41 -12.76 13.65
CA GLY A 235 -3.48 -12.97 14.76
C GLY A 235 -3.82 -14.22 15.58
N THR A 236 -2.81 -14.88 16.12
CA THR A 236 -2.94 -15.45 17.47
C THR A 236 -2.50 -14.34 18.44
N PRO A 237 -3.29 -13.96 19.46
CA PRO A 237 -2.88 -12.94 20.42
C PRO A 237 -1.51 -13.31 21.00
N VAL A 238 -0.53 -12.41 20.89
CA VAL A 238 0.71 -12.57 21.64
C VAL A 238 0.34 -12.49 23.12
N GLU A 239 0.73 -13.50 23.89
CA GLU A 239 0.42 -13.63 25.33
C GLU A 239 0.53 -12.28 26.04
N SER A 240 -0.55 -11.87 26.70
CA SER A 240 -0.53 -10.76 27.64
C SER A 240 0.59 -11.00 28.65
N TRP A 241 1.64 -10.18 28.60
CA TRP A 241 2.60 -10.14 29.69
C TRP A 241 1.84 -9.78 30.98
N PRO A 242 2.07 -10.50 32.10
CA PRO A 242 1.41 -10.16 33.34
C PRO A 242 1.91 -8.79 33.78
N LEU A 243 0.98 -7.85 33.93
CA LEU A 243 1.24 -6.60 34.62
C LEU A 243 1.69 -6.95 36.04
N HIS A 244 2.93 -6.56 36.38
CA HIS A 244 3.39 -6.51 37.77
C HIS A 244 2.75 -5.33 38.50
#